data_AF-A0A176WGT9-F1
#
_entry.id   AF-A0A176WGT9-F1
#
_cell.length_a   1.000
_cell.length_b   1.000
_cell.length_c   1.000
_cell.angle_alpha   90.00
_cell.angle_beta   90.00
_cell.angle_gamma   90.00
#
_symmetry.space_group_name_H-M   'P 1'
#
loop_
_entity.id
_entity.type
_entity.pdbx_description
1 polymer ?
#
loop_
_entity_poly.entity_id
_entity_poly.type
_entity_poly.pdbx_seq_one_letter_code
_entity_poly.pdbx_strand_id
1 'polypeptide(L)'
;MAIEIKRKAPSAHTICEIVLARWGFHAHMVFLFFCFMTNIIVTAMLLLGGSAVVEALTGMNIYAASFLIPLVASVVIIVLPLYESWDTIVLVLNGMFTDDIMLTKMDEIDVKLQSIMKTNPEAERLYLLQKEEAKAKHEDEYETVAAKKTKEIEI
;
A
#
# COMPACT_ATOMS: atom_id res chain seq x y z
N MET A 1 -4.70 21.76 15.65
CA MET A 1 -5.75 21.09 14.84
C MET A 1 -5.22 19.93 13.99
N ALA A 2 -4.12 20.05 13.23
CA ALA A 2 -3.59 18.93 12.44
C ALA A 2 -3.10 17.72 13.29
N ILE A 3 -2.54 17.97 14.47
CA ILE A 3 -2.02 16.92 15.39
C ILE A 3 -3.15 16.06 15.97
N GLU A 4 -4.33 16.63 16.22
CA GLU A 4 -5.48 15.90 16.78
C GLU A 4 -6.13 14.98 15.76
N ILE A 5 -6.14 15.37 14.48
CA ILE A 5 -6.61 14.53 13.37
C ILE A 5 -5.69 13.30 13.23
N LYS A 6 -4.37 13.50 13.25
CA LYS A 6 -3.39 12.39 13.20
C LYS A 6 -3.51 11.42 14.39
N ARG A 7 -3.86 11.92 15.59
CA ARG A 7 -4.07 11.08 16.79
C ARG A 7 -5.40 10.32 16.76
N LYS A 8 -6.44 10.87 16.11
CA LYS A 8 -7.80 10.29 16.08
C LYS A 8 -8.07 9.39 14.86
N ALA A 9 -7.30 9.53 13.79
CA ALA A 9 -7.39 8.70 12.59
C ALA A 9 -6.02 8.56 11.89
N PRO A 10 -5.06 7.81 12.47
CA PRO A 10 -3.74 7.61 11.88
C PRO A 10 -3.74 6.77 10.59
N SER A 11 -4.81 6.03 10.32
CA SER A 11 -4.98 5.13 9.17
C SER A 11 -6.05 5.60 8.16
N ALA A 12 -6.46 6.86 8.21
CA ALA A 12 -7.38 7.39 7.20
C ALA A 12 -6.62 7.62 5.89
N HIS A 13 -6.99 6.88 4.85
CA HIS A 13 -6.34 6.93 3.54
C HIS A 13 -7.12 7.80 2.55
N THR A 14 -8.40 8.07 2.84
CA THR A 14 -9.25 8.93 2.01
C THR A 14 -9.81 10.11 2.83
N ILE A 15 -10.02 11.25 2.15
CA ILE A 15 -10.63 12.43 2.79
C ILE A 15 -12.04 12.11 3.35
N CYS A 16 -12.77 11.19 2.72
CA CYS A 16 -14.07 10.73 3.19
C CYS A 16 -14.02 10.05 4.57
N GLU A 17 -12.99 9.25 4.85
CA GLU A 17 -12.78 8.62 6.17
C GLU A 17 -12.45 9.64 7.26
N ILE A 18 -11.72 10.70 6.91
CA ILE A 18 -11.44 11.82 7.82
C ILE A 18 -12.73 12.55 8.19
N VAL A 19 -13.64 12.73 7.23
CA VAL A 19 -14.96 13.34 7.46
C VAL A 19 -15.79 12.50 8.44
N LEU A 20 -15.77 11.16 8.30
CA LEU A 20 -16.45 10.24 9.22
C LEU A 20 -15.90 10.36 10.65
N ALA A 21 -14.56 10.37 10.80
CA ALA A 21 -13.91 10.47 12.11
C ALA A 21 -14.18 11.80 12.85
N ARG A 22 -14.55 12.86 12.11
CA ARG A 22 -14.79 14.20 12.67
C ARG A 22 -16.26 14.57 12.84
N TRP A 23 -17.13 14.24 11.88
CA TRP A 23 -18.54 14.67 11.83
C TRP A 23 -19.57 13.53 11.86
N GLY A 24 -19.11 12.27 11.88
CA GLY A 24 -19.98 11.10 12.00
C GLY A 24 -20.64 10.65 10.70
N PHE A 25 -21.49 9.62 10.81
CA PHE A 25 -21.99 8.83 9.67
C PHE A 25 -22.91 9.60 8.72
N HIS A 26 -23.79 10.46 9.26
CA HIS A 26 -24.72 11.24 8.45
C HIS A 26 -23.98 12.18 7.49
N ALA A 27 -22.99 12.93 7.98
CA ALA A 27 -22.17 13.82 7.16
C ALA A 27 -21.30 13.06 6.15
N HIS A 28 -20.82 11.87 6.52
CA HIS A 28 -20.06 11.02 5.61
C HIS A 28 -20.90 10.56 4.40
N MET A 29 -22.15 10.15 4.62
CA MET A 29 -23.02 9.65 3.54
C MET A 29 -23.36 10.72 2.49
N VAL A 30 -23.71 11.94 2.91
CA VAL A 30 -23.94 13.04 1.94
C VAL A 30 -22.66 13.42 1.20
N PHE A 31 -21.51 13.42 1.86
CA PHE A 31 -20.24 13.75 1.21
C PHE A 31 -19.82 12.67 0.20
N LEU A 32 -20.02 11.40 0.52
CA LEU A 32 -19.75 10.27 -0.38
C LEU A 32 -20.65 10.34 -1.61
N PHE A 33 -21.96 10.57 -1.42
CA PHE A 33 -22.91 10.74 -2.52
C PHE A 33 -22.53 11.92 -3.43
N PHE A 34 -22.18 13.06 -2.82
CA PHE A 34 -21.76 14.25 -3.57
C PHE A 34 -20.45 14.02 -4.35
N CYS A 35 -19.47 13.35 -3.75
CA CYS A 35 -18.21 12.99 -4.41
C CYS A 35 -18.46 12.07 -5.61
N PHE A 36 -19.33 11.07 -5.46
CA PHE A 36 -19.73 10.19 -6.54
C PHE A 36 -20.43 10.95 -7.67
N MET A 37 -21.41 11.80 -7.35
CA MET A 37 -22.09 12.63 -8.35
C MET A 37 -21.11 13.54 -9.11
N THR A 38 -20.18 14.16 -8.40
CA THR A 38 -19.18 15.05 -9.01
C THR A 38 -18.30 14.29 -9.99
N ASN A 39 -17.88 13.08 -9.65
CA ASN A 39 -17.11 12.22 -10.56
C ASN A 39 -17.90 11.93 -11.85
N ILE A 40 -19.19 11.59 -11.74
CA ILE A 40 -20.04 11.34 -12.92
C ILE A 40 -20.21 12.61 -13.77
N ILE A 41 -20.46 13.77 -13.14
CA ILE A 41 -20.64 15.04 -13.84
C ILE A 41 -19.35 15.43 -14.58
N VAL A 42 -18.19 15.34 -13.92
CA VAL A 42 -16.90 15.67 -14.53
C VAL A 42 -16.61 14.74 -15.70
N THR A 43 -16.81 13.42 -15.55
CA THR A 43 -16.66 12.48 -16.66
C THR A 43 -17.57 12.84 -17.84
N ALA A 44 -18.83 13.16 -17.60
CA ALA A 44 -19.76 13.56 -18.65
C ALA A 44 -19.33 14.85 -19.36
N MET A 45 -18.88 15.87 -18.62
CA MET A 45 -18.38 17.13 -19.19
C MET A 45 -17.13 16.92 -20.03
N LEU A 46 -16.20 16.07 -19.58
CA LEU A 46 -15.00 15.74 -20.35
C LEU A 46 -15.33 14.97 -21.63
N LEU A 47 -16.28 14.03 -21.58
CA LEU A 47 -16.71 13.31 -22.78
C LEU A 47 -17.43 14.21 -23.78
N LEU A 48 -18.35 15.05 -23.31
CA LEU A 48 -19.08 15.98 -24.18
C LEU A 48 -18.13 17.03 -24.79
N GLY A 49 -17.29 17.65 -23.95
CA GLY A 49 -16.30 18.65 -24.39
C GLY A 49 -15.26 18.05 -25.32
N GLY A 50 -14.72 16.87 -25.01
CA GLY A 50 -13.77 16.16 -25.86
C GLY A 50 -14.37 15.78 -27.21
N SER A 51 -15.61 15.27 -27.22
CA SER A 51 -16.29 14.88 -28.46
C SER A 51 -16.59 16.09 -29.35
N ALA A 52 -17.00 17.22 -28.77
CA ALA A 52 -17.25 18.46 -29.51
C ALA A 52 -15.96 19.00 -30.18
N VAL A 53 -14.81 18.90 -29.51
CA VAL A 53 -13.52 19.28 -30.10
C VAL A 53 -13.14 18.36 -31.25
N VAL A 54 -13.32 17.04 -31.09
CA VAL A 54 -13.03 16.07 -32.17
C VAL A 54 -13.93 16.33 -33.39
N GLU A 55 -15.22 16.58 -33.19
CA GLU A 55 -16.14 16.97 -34.26
C GLU A 55 -15.69 18.25 -34.96
N ALA A 56 -15.31 19.29 -34.20
CA ALA A 56 -14.86 20.56 -34.79
C ALA A 56 -13.57 20.43 -35.61
N LEU A 57 -12.65 19.53 -35.22
CA LEU A 57 -11.37 19.33 -35.89
C LEU A 57 -11.44 18.39 -37.09
N THR A 58 -12.27 17.34 -37.01
CA THR A 58 -12.29 16.25 -37.99
C THR A 58 -13.58 16.17 -38.81
N GLY A 59 -14.63 16.88 -38.39
CA GLY A 59 -15.98 16.74 -38.96
C GLY A 59 -16.67 15.41 -38.63
N MET A 60 -16.10 14.62 -37.71
CA MET A 60 -16.66 13.32 -37.30
C MET A 60 -17.89 13.51 -36.41
N ASN A 61 -18.88 12.62 -36.55
CA ASN A 61 -20.07 12.63 -35.71
C ASN A 61 -19.76 12.47 -34.21
N ILE A 62 -20.38 13.29 -33.37
CA ILE A 62 -20.23 13.29 -31.89
C ILE A 62 -20.45 11.90 -31.29
N TYR A 63 -21.43 11.13 -31.77
CA TYR A 63 -21.71 9.79 -31.25
C TYR A 63 -20.55 8.83 -31.51
N ALA A 64 -19.85 8.93 -32.64
CA ALA A 64 -18.68 8.10 -32.91
C ALA A 64 -17.49 8.54 -32.04
N ALA A 65 -17.28 9.84 -31.90
CA ALA A 65 -16.21 10.39 -31.06
C ALA A 65 -16.38 10.02 -29.58
N SER A 66 -17.61 10.03 -29.06
CA SER A 66 -17.90 9.74 -27.66
C SER A 66 -17.66 8.28 -27.26
N PHE A 67 -17.69 7.33 -28.19
CA PHE A 67 -17.26 5.95 -27.95
C PHE A 67 -15.76 5.74 -28.14
N LEU A 68 -15.14 6.46 -29.08
CA LEU A 68 -13.71 6.34 -29.38
C LEU A 68 -12.84 6.88 -28.23
N ILE A 69 -13.21 8.03 -27.67
CA ILE A 69 -12.44 8.70 -26.60
C ILE A 69 -12.28 7.81 -25.35
N PRO A 70 -13.35 7.25 -24.74
CA PRO A 70 -13.22 6.32 -23.62
C PRO A 70 -12.42 5.06 -23.96
N LEU A 71 -12.57 4.54 -25.18
CA LEU A 71 -11.85 3.33 -25.59
C LEU A 71 -10.34 3.57 -25.61
N VAL A 72 -9.90 4.66 -26.24
CA VAL A 72 -8.48 5.05 -26.24
C VAL A 72 -7.98 5.31 -24.82
N ALA A 73 -8.76 6.02 -23.99
CA ALA A 73 -8.40 6.26 -22.59
C ALA A 73 -8.24 4.95 -21.80
N SER A 74 -9.15 4.00 -21.96
CA SER A 74 -9.10 2.70 -21.25
C SER A 74 -7.86 1.89 -21.61
N VAL A 75 -7.49 1.87 -22.89
CA VAL A 75 -6.29 1.16 -23.36
C VAL A 75 -5.03 1.83 -22.79
N VAL A 76 -4.94 3.16 -22.84
CA VAL A 76 -3.78 3.89 -22.28
C VAL A 76 -3.65 3.67 -20.77
N ILE A 77 -4.75 3.71 -20.01
CA ILE A 77 -4.73 3.52 -18.55
C ILE A 77 -4.26 2.12 -18.16
N ILE A 78 -4.57 1.09 -18.96
CA ILE A 78 -4.16 -0.28 -18.66
C ILE A 78 -2.75 -0.55 -19.17
N VAL A 79 -2.44 -0.13 -20.40
CA VAL A 79 -1.18 -0.46 -21.07
C VAL A 79 -0.01 0.35 -20.51
N LEU A 80 -0.22 1.61 -20.12
CA LEU A 80 0.89 2.48 -19.68
C LEU A 80 1.52 2.02 -18.34
N PRO A 81 0.76 1.75 -17.26
CA PRO A 81 1.34 1.23 -16.03
C PRO A 81 1.98 -0.15 -16.20
N LEU A 82 1.42 -0.96 -17.10
CA LEU A 82 2.02 -2.25 -17.47
C LEU A 82 3.35 -2.03 -18.18
N TYR A 83 3.41 -1.14 -19.17
CA TYR A 83 4.64 -0.81 -19.91
C TYR A 83 5.77 -0.35 -18.98
N GLU A 84 5.47 0.55 -18.05
CA GLU A 84 6.44 1.11 -17.10
C GLU A 84 6.94 0.07 -16.09
N SER A 85 6.10 -0.90 -15.71
CA SER A 85 6.43 -1.90 -14.69
C SER A 85 7.18 -3.13 -15.23
N TRP A 86 7.40 -3.26 -16.55
CA TRP A 86 8.04 -4.46 -17.13
C TRP A 86 9.45 -4.71 -16.60
N ASP A 87 10.26 -3.66 -16.44
CA ASP A 87 11.63 -3.81 -15.95
C ASP A 87 11.67 -4.38 -14.53
N THR A 88 10.72 -3.95 -13.68
CA THR A 88 10.60 -4.43 -12.30
C THR A 88 10.10 -5.88 -12.27
N ILE A 89 9.13 -6.24 -13.13
CA ILE A 89 8.60 -7.60 -13.20
C ILE A 89 9.67 -8.58 -13.70
N VAL A 90 10.45 -8.20 -14.71
CA VAL A 90 11.56 -9.01 -15.24
C VAL A 90 12.69 -9.11 -14.21
N LEU A 91 12.98 -8.06 -13.45
CA LEU A 91 13.94 -8.09 -12.35
C LEU A 91 13.52 -9.07 -11.25
N VAL A 92 12.24 -9.10 -10.88
CA VAL A 92 11.72 -10.04 -9.88
C VAL A 92 11.67 -11.48 -10.42
N LEU A 93 11.30 -11.68 -11.69
CA LEU A 93 11.34 -13.00 -12.33
C LEU A 93 12.76 -13.55 -12.45
N ASN A 94 13.71 -12.73 -12.91
CA ASN A 94 15.12 -13.10 -12.97
C ASN A 94 15.71 -13.23 -11.57
N GLY A 95 15.27 -12.43 -10.60
CA GLY A 95 15.68 -12.53 -9.19
C GLY A 95 15.24 -13.84 -8.54
N MET A 96 13.97 -14.23 -8.70
CA MET A 96 13.44 -15.52 -8.20
C MET A 96 14.07 -16.74 -8.89
N PHE A 97 14.53 -16.61 -10.13
CA PHE A 97 15.24 -17.71 -10.83
C PHE A 97 16.75 -17.70 -10.60
N THR A 98 17.34 -16.58 -10.17
CA THR A 98 18.78 -16.43 -9.87
C THR A 98 19.07 -16.65 -8.38
N ASP A 99 18.18 -17.29 -7.64
CA ASP A 99 18.39 -17.55 -6.21
C ASP A 99 19.54 -18.53 -5.94
N ASP A 100 19.95 -19.35 -6.91
CA ASP A 100 21.05 -20.31 -6.71
C ASP A 100 22.37 -19.62 -6.32
N ILE A 101 22.62 -18.40 -6.83
CA ILE A 101 23.81 -17.61 -6.48
C ILE A 101 23.66 -16.95 -5.11
N MET A 102 22.48 -16.43 -4.77
CA MET A 102 22.22 -15.79 -3.47
C MET A 102 22.23 -16.81 -2.34
N LEU A 103 21.67 -18.00 -2.54
CA LEU A 103 21.68 -19.12 -1.60
C LEU A 103 23.12 -19.58 -1.35
N THR A 104 23.93 -19.70 -2.40
CA THR A 104 25.37 -20.01 -2.28
C THR A 104 26.14 -18.93 -1.50
N LYS A 105 25.79 -17.64 -1.67
CA LYS A 105 26.43 -16.53 -0.92
C LYS A 105 25.99 -16.51 0.54
N MET A 106 24.74 -16.87 0.83
CA MET A 106 24.20 -16.94 2.18
C MET A 106 24.83 -18.11 2.95
N ASP A 107 25.03 -19.26 2.30
CA ASP A 107 25.78 -20.40 2.85
C ASP A 107 27.24 -20.04 3.16
N GLU A 108 27.89 -19.25 2.29
CA GLU A 108 29.27 -18.78 2.52
C GLU A 108 29.36 -17.86 3.76
N ILE A 109 28.34 -17.03 3.98
CA ILE A 109 28.25 -16.12 5.14
C ILE A 109 27.98 -16.91 6.42
N ASP A 110 27.09 -17.91 6.38
CA ASP A 110 26.80 -18.76 7.54
C ASP A 110 28.06 -19.51 8.01
N VAL A 111 28.83 -20.08 7.07
CA VAL A 111 30.11 -20.74 7.38
C VAL A 111 31.12 -19.78 8.02
N LYS A 112 31.24 -18.54 7.51
CA LYS A 112 32.11 -17.51 8.11
C LYS A 112 31.65 -17.14 9.53
N LEU A 113 30.35 -16.95 9.74
CA LEU A 113 29.79 -16.67 11.07
C LEU A 113 30.03 -17.82 12.06
N GLN A 114 29.80 -19.06 11.64
CA GLN A 114 30.08 -20.24 12.45
C GLN A 114 31.55 -20.33 12.84
N SER A 115 32.47 -20.07 11.90
CA SER A 115 33.91 -20.05 12.21
C SER A 115 34.29 -18.96 13.22
N ILE A 116 33.73 -17.75 13.09
CA ILE A 116 33.99 -16.64 14.02
C ILE A 116 33.43 -16.96 15.41
N MET A 117 32.22 -17.48 15.48
CA MET A 117 31.56 -17.87 16.72
C MET A 117 32.34 -18.98 17.44
N LYS A 118 32.85 -19.97 16.71
CA LYS A 118 33.69 -21.03 17.29
C LYS A 118 35.06 -20.51 17.76
N THR A 119 35.58 -19.46 17.14
CA THR A 119 36.83 -18.81 17.59
C THR A 119 36.64 -17.85 18.76
N ASN A 120 35.40 -17.41 19.03
CA ASN A 120 35.11 -16.47 20.11
C ASN A 120 33.97 -16.98 21.03
N PRO A 121 34.28 -17.73 22.09
CA PRO A 121 33.28 -18.23 23.05
C PRO A 121 32.56 -17.11 23.83
N GLU A 122 33.10 -15.88 23.84
CA GLU A 122 32.46 -14.73 24.48
C GLU A 122 31.26 -14.20 23.67
N ALA A 123 31.31 -14.30 22.34
CA ALA A 123 30.23 -13.88 21.44
C ALA A 123 28.98 -14.76 21.61
N GLU A 124 29.16 -16.07 21.85
CA GLU A 124 28.06 -17.01 22.09
C GLU A 124 27.35 -16.70 23.41
N ARG A 125 28.11 -16.37 24.47
CA ARG A 125 27.55 -15.96 25.78
C ARG A 125 26.73 -14.68 25.68
N LEU A 126 27.24 -13.67 24.97
CA LEU A 126 26.53 -12.42 24.70
C LEU A 126 25.27 -12.63 23.84
N TYR A 127 25.34 -13.50 22.83
CA TYR A 127 24.19 -13.85 22.01
C TYR A 127 23.08 -14.55 22.81
N LEU A 128 23.45 -15.49 23.70
CA LEU A 128 22.48 -16.16 24.57
C LEU A 128 21.84 -15.20 25.56
N LEU A 129 22.61 -14.26 26.14
CA LEU A 129 22.06 -13.21 26.99
C LEU A 129 21.08 -12.30 26.23
N GLN A 130 21.44 -11.85 25.02
CA GLN A 130 20.55 -11.05 24.18
C GLN A 130 19.29 -11.82 23.78
N LYS A 131 19.41 -13.12 23.53
CA LYS A 131 18.28 -14.00 23.21
C LYS A 131 17.36 -14.20 24.41
N GLU A 132 17.90 -14.34 25.62
CA GLU A 132 17.11 -14.41 26.85
C GLU A 132 16.44 -13.07 27.16
N GLU A 133 17.13 -11.94 27.01
CA GLU A 133 16.55 -10.59 27.17
C GLU A 133 15.43 -10.33 26.14
N ALA A 134 15.61 -10.76 24.89
CA ALA A 134 14.59 -10.63 23.84
C ALA A 134 13.38 -11.52 24.10
N LYS A 135 13.58 -12.75 24.59
CA LYS A 135 12.48 -13.63 25.02
C LYS A 135 11.72 -13.03 26.19
N ALA A 136 12.43 -12.55 27.22
CA ALA A 136 11.82 -11.93 28.39
C ALA A 136 11.00 -10.68 28.00
N LYS A 137 11.53 -9.82 27.13
CA LYS A 137 10.77 -8.69 26.58
C LYS A 137 9.50 -9.12 25.85
N HIS A 138 9.58 -10.17 25.03
CA HIS A 138 8.43 -10.70 24.30
C HIS A 138 7.38 -11.31 25.24
N GLU A 139 7.80 -11.99 26.31
CA GLU A 139 6.91 -12.54 27.34
C GLU A 139 6.24 -11.44 28.18
N ASP A 140 6.99 -10.40 28.59
CA ASP A 140 6.45 -9.22 29.29
C ASP A 140 5.43 -8.46 28.41
N GLU A 141 5.73 -8.30 27.12
CA GLU A 141 4.82 -7.67 26.16
C GLU A 141 3.55 -8.50 25.96
N TYR A 142 3.65 -9.83 25.98
CA TYR A 142 2.48 -10.72 25.95
C TYR A 142 1.64 -10.63 27.24
N GLU A 143 2.27 -10.64 28.42
CA GLU A 143 1.55 -10.55 29.70
C GLU A 143 0.84 -9.21 29.89
N THR A 144 1.49 -8.10 29.50
CA THR A 144 0.88 -6.77 29.56
C THR A 144 -0.31 -6.62 28.61
N VAL A 145 -0.23 -7.20 27.41
CA VAL A 145 -1.34 -7.25 26.45
C VAL A 145 -2.48 -8.15 26.95
N ALA A 146 -2.16 -9.31 27.54
CA ALA A 146 -3.14 -10.22 28.12
C ALA A 146 -3.87 -9.59 29.31
N ALA A 147 -3.16 -8.95 30.23
CA ALA A 147 -3.75 -8.27 31.40
C ALA A 147 -4.68 -7.10 31.01
N LYS A 148 -4.34 -6.38 29.93
CA LYS A 148 -5.20 -5.33 29.38
C LYS A 148 -6.48 -5.90 28.78
N LYS A 149 -6.38 -7.04 28.07
CA LYS A 149 -7.53 -7.74 27.48
C LYS A 149 -8.48 -8.30 28.53
N THR A 150 -7.97 -8.82 29.66
CA THR A 150 -8.81 -9.32 30.76
C THR A 150 -9.58 -8.19 31.45
N LYS A 151 -8.96 -7.02 31.66
CA LYS A 151 -9.63 -5.85 32.25
C LYS A 151 -10.69 -5.21 31.34
N GLU A 152 -10.58 -5.35 30.01
CA GLU A 152 -11.61 -4.90 29.06
C GLU A 152 -12.83 -5.84 29.00
N ILE A 153 -12.71 -7.09 29.49
CA ILE A 153 -13.80 -8.08 29.50
C ILE A 153 -14.62 -8.01 30.81
N GLU A 154 -14.08 -7.42 31.88
CA GLU A 154 -14.75 -7.23 33.18
C GLU A 154 -15.55 -5.92 33.31
N ILE A 155 -15.75 -5.15 32.22
CA ILE A 155 -16.59 -3.92 32.19
C ILE A 155 -17.85 -4.14 31.37
#